data_AF-A0A6C0CIZ7-F1
#
_entry.id   AF-A0A6C0CIZ7-F1
#
_cell.length_a   1.000
_cell.length_b   1.000
_cell.length_c   1.000
_cell.angle_alpha   90.00
_cell.angle_beta   90.00
_cell.angle_gamma   90.00
#
_symmetry.space_group_name_H-M   'P 1'
#
loop_
_entity.id
_entity.type
_entity.pdbx_description
1 polymer ?
#
loop_
_entity_poly.entity_id
_entity_poly.type
_entity_poly.pdbx_seq_one_letter_code
_entity_poly.pdbx_strand_id
1 'polypeptide(L)'
;MSYFLLPETNTIINDINLTEKTSSNLSISITLHNYLNNVKKQIDDNFENWDFVKKYTNPYEFIHTIIPGNKSSISKIKPLSRSFYKMIEICNLLNILDDFKYDEIKTFHLAEGPGGFIEATTYLRNNERDNYIGMTLINDDPNVPGWKKSDSFLSKHKNIFIEKGQTETGDLLKIENLKYCYDKYNNSINIITADGGFDFSVDFNQQEFLATKLLFAQVSFALLMQKINGHFILKVFDIFSKSTLDIIYLLSSCYKQVYIVKPNTSRLANSEKYIVCKYFKGITENLIFSILHQYPKLESINSISSIFDNNHDLYFINKIEEYNAIFGQQQIENIASTLNLIDSKNKNEKLELYKKNNINKCIQWCEKNNISHNKFANSTNIFMS
;
A
#
# COMPACT_ATOMS: atom_id res chain seq x y z
N MET A 1 -0.75 14.17 -10.01
CA MET A 1 -0.87 13.04 -9.07
C MET A 1 -2.26 13.11 -8.47
N SER A 2 -3.06 12.09 -8.68
CA SER A 2 -4.47 12.07 -8.33
C SER A 2 -4.71 10.98 -7.29
N TYR A 3 -5.35 11.36 -6.19
CA TYR A 3 -6.20 10.42 -5.46
C TYR A 3 -7.53 10.32 -6.21
N PHE A 4 -8.25 9.23 -6.01
CA PHE A 4 -9.62 9.07 -6.50
C PHE A 4 -10.54 8.89 -5.29
N LEU A 5 -11.41 9.87 -5.03
CA LEU A 5 -12.38 9.79 -3.94
C LEU A 5 -13.54 8.88 -4.36
N LEU A 6 -13.81 7.87 -3.55
CA LEU A 6 -14.96 6.99 -3.72
C LEU A 6 -16.22 7.62 -3.13
N PRO A 7 -17.40 7.26 -3.66
CA PRO A 7 -18.64 7.74 -3.10
C PRO A 7 -18.84 7.21 -1.68
N GLU A 8 -19.46 8.03 -0.83
CA GLU A 8 -19.85 7.61 0.51
C GLU A 8 -20.97 6.56 0.42
N THR A 9 -20.77 5.43 1.09
CA THR A 9 -21.78 4.37 1.20
C THR A 9 -22.53 4.54 2.52
N ASN A 10 -23.84 4.78 2.43
CA ASN A 10 -24.71 4.95 3.60
C ASN A 10 -25.30 3.64 4.14
N THR A 11 -25.00 2.53 3.47
CA THR A 11 -25.47 1.19 3.84
C THR A 11 -24.78 0.71 5.12
N ILE A 12 -25.55 0.44 6.17
CA ILE A 12 -25.03 -0.19 7.39
C ILE A 12 -24.90 -1.69 7.12
N ILE A 13 -23.68 -2.20 7.25
CA ILE A 13 -23.36 -3.60 7.06
C ILE A 13 -23.35 -4.29 8.42
N ASN A 14 -24.19 -5.31 8.59
CA ASN A 14 -24.32 -6.06 9.85
C ASN A 14 -23.83 -7.50 9.76
N ASP A 15 -23.71 -8.04 8.55
CA ASP A 15 -23.37 -9.44 8.35
C ASP A 15 -22.46 -9.60 7.13
N ILE A 16 -21.59 -10.61 7.21
CA ILE A 16 -20.66 -11.01 6.18
C ILE A 16 -20.65 -12.54 6.06
N ASN A 17 -20.40 -13.03 4.85
CA ASN A 17 -20.29 -14.45 4.57
C ASN A 17 -19.10 -14.70 3.65
N LEU A 18 -18.03 -15.26 4.22
CA LEU A 18 -16.85 -15.61 3.43
C LEU A 18 -17.14 -16.86 2.61
N THR A 19 -16.99 -16.73 1.29
CA THR A 19 -17.17 -17.80 0.30
C THR A 19 -15.88 -18.03 -0.48
N GLU A 20 -15.61 -19.29 -0.81
CA GLU A 20 -14.48 -19.71 -1.65
C GLU A 20 -14.99 -20.17 -3.01
N LYS A 21 -14.26 -19.82 -4.08
CA LYS A 21 -14.46 -20.36 -5.43
C LYS A 21 -13.13 -20.88 -5.95
N THR A 22 -13.18 -21.95 -6.72
CA THR A 22 -12.01 -22.64 -7.27
C THR A 22 -11.41 -21.97 -8.51
N SER A 23 -12.03 -20.93 -9.06
CA SER A 23 -11.61 -20.24 -10.28
C SER A 23 -11.54 -18.71 -10.12
N SER A 24 -10.92 -18.02 -11.10
CA SER A 24 -10.65 -16.58 -11.05
C SER A 24 -11.92 -15.77 -10.77
N ASN A 25 -11.88 -14.97 -9.72
CA ASN A 25 -13.03 -14.24 -9.19
C ASN A 25 -13.19 -12.82 -9.81
N LEU A 26 -12.89 -12.68 -11.10
CA LEU A 26 -12.99 -11.40 -11.81
C LEU A 26 -14.45 -10.94 -11.87
N SER A 27 -14.69 -9.68 -11.47
CA SER A 27 -16.03 -9.11 -11.36
C SER A 27 -16.23 -7.91 -12.28
N ILE A 28 -15.21 -7.10 -12.54
CA ILE A 28 -15.33 -5.83 -13.28
C ILE A 28 -14.13 -5.59 -14.19
N SER A 29 -14.27 -4.68 -15.15
CA SER A 29 -13.17 -4.24 -16.04
C SER A 29 -12.40 -5.40 -16.72
N ILE A 30 -13.10 -6.46 -17.11
CA ILE A 30 -12.52 -7.73 -17.59
C ILE A 30 -11.57 -7.52 -18.78
N THR A 31 -11.97 -6.69 -19.74
CA THR A 31 -11.16 -6.41 -20.93
C THR A 31 -9.84 -5.73 -20.56
N LEU A 32 -9.87 -4.76 -19.64
CA LEU A 32 -8.67 -4.08 -19.16
C LEU A 32 -7.74 -5.05 -18.43
N HIS A 33 -8.29 -5.93 -17.58
CA HIS A 33 -7.52 -6.98 -16.91
C HIS A 33 -6.77 -7.86 -17.92
N ASN A 34 -7.45 -8.28 -19.01
CA ASN A 34 -6.83 -9.07 -20.07
C ASN A 34 -5.69 -8.32 -20.79
N TYR A 35 -5.89 -7.06 -21.16
CA TYR A 35 -4.84 -6.25 -21.78
C TYR A 35 -3.64 -6.07 -20.85
N LEU A 36 -3.89 -5.79 -19.56
CA LEU A 36 -2.85 -5.61 -18.57
C LEU A 36 -2.02 -6.89 -18.39
N ASN A 37 -2.66 -8.05 -18.27
CA ASN A 37 -1.97 -9.33 -18.16
C ASN A 37 -1.16 -9.65 -19.41
N ASN A 38 -1.69 -9.38 -20.60
CA ASN A 38 -0.97 -9.60 -21.86
C ASN A 38 0.29 -8.75 -21.96
N VAL A 39 0.23 -7.48 -21.52
CA VAL A 39 1.37 -6.57 -21.52
C VAL A 39 2.37 -6.93 -20.40
N LYS A 40 1.89 -7.37 -19.23
CA LYS A 40 2.74 -7.88 -18.14
C LYS A 40 3.53 -9.12 -18.57
N LYS A 41 2.93 -10.07 -19.31
CA LYS A 41 3.65 -11.26 -19.82
C LYS A 41 4.85 -10.92 -20.71
N GLN A 42 4.78 -9.84 -21.49
CA GLN A 42 5.91 -9.40 -22.32
C GLN A 42 7.12 -8.91 -21.51
N ILE A 43 6.91 -8.56 -20.24
CA ILE A 43 8.00 -8.25 -19.31
C ILE A 43 8.83 -9.50 -19.03
N ASP A 44 8.18 -10.66 -18.88
CA ASP A 44 8.84 -11.92 -18.54
C ASP A 44 9.81 -12.33 -19.65
N ASP A 45 9.42 -12.11 -20.92
CA ASP A 45 10.27 -12.34 -22.10
C ASP A 45 11.51 -11.41 -22.16
N ASN A 46 11.52 -10.32 -21.40
CA ASN A 46 12.54 -9.26 -21.44
C ASN A 46 13.16 -8.94 -20.07
N PHE A 47 13.08 -9.87 -19.12
CA PHE A 47 13.30 -9.61 -17.68
C PHE A 47 14.61 -8.87 -17.34
N GLU A 48 15.75 -9.31 -17.89
CA GLU A 48 17.06 -8.70 -17.59
C GLU A 48 17.15 -7.23 -18.03
N ASN A 49 16.74 -6.96 -19.28
CA ASN A 49 16.72 -5.60 -19.82
C ASN A 49 15.68 -4.74 -19.11
N TRP A 50 14.54 -5.33 -18.73
CA TRP A 50 13.47 -4.66 -18.03
C TRP A 50 13.93 -4.12 -16.67
N ASP A 51 14.65 -4.92 -15.86
CA ASP A 51 15.11 -4.46 -14.54
C ASP A 51 16.01 -3.22 -14.60
N PHE A 52 16.82 -3.12 -15.65
CA PHE A 52 17.65 -1.95 -15.90
C PHE A 52 16.84 -0.75 -16.40
N VAL A 53 16.05 -0.93 -17.47
CA VAL A 53 15.37 0.19 -18.15
C VAL A 53 14.23 0.76 -17.31
N LYS A 54 13.52 -0.06 -16.52
CA LYS A 54 12.42 0.41 -15.67
C LYS A 54 12.84 1.46 -14.64
N LYS A 55 14.12 1.48 -14.24
CA LYS A 55 14.67 2.48 -13.31
C LYS A 55 14.69 3.89 -13.92
N TYR A 56 14.74 3.98 -15.26
CA TYR A 56 14.70 5.25 -16.00
C TYR A 56 13.29 5.63 -16.41
N THR A 57 12.42 4.66 -16.72
CA THR A 57 11.03 4.97 -17.09
C THR A 57 10.12 5.19 -15.88
N ASN A 58 10.54 4.78 -14.67
CA ASN A 58 9.90 5.19 -13.43
C ASN A 58 10.40 6.59 -13.00
N PRO A 59 9.55 7.64 -13.05
CA PRO A 59 10.02 9.02 -12.87
C PRO A 59 10.59 9.36 -11.50
N TYR A 60 10.31 8.53 -10.49
CA TYR A 60 10.63 8.78 -9.09
C TYR A 60 11.58 7.72 -8.48
N GLU A 61 12.18 6.85 -9.31
CA GLU A 61 13.07 5.78 -8.82
C GLU A 61 14.30 6.34 -8.08
N PHE A 62 14.82 7.48 -8.54
CA PHE A 62 16.05 8.08 -8.01
C PHE A 62 15.88 8.81 -6.67
N ILE A 63 14.65 8.88 -6.12
CA ILE A 63 14.44 9.34 -4.73
C ILE A 63 15.32 8.51 -3.78
N HIS A 64 15.29 7.18 -3.94
CA HIS A 64 15.96 6.24 -3.04
C HIS A 64 17.06 5.42 -3.73
N THR A 65 17.01 5.27 -5.06
CA THR A 65 18.01 4.52 -5.82
C THR A 65 19.17 5.43 -6.22
N ILE A 66 20.40 4.91 -6.16
CA ILE A 66 21.59 5.65 -6.61
C ILE A 66 21.44 5.98 -8.10
N ILE A 67 21.66 7.24 -8.44
CA ILE A 67 21.55 7.69 -9.83
C ILE A 67 22.74 7.10 -10.63
N PRO A 68 22.50 6.48 -11.79
CA PRO A 68 23.58 5.96 -12.64
C PRO A 68 24.66 7.02 -12.95
N GLY A 69 25.92 6.71 -12.65
CA GLY A 69 27.06 7.63 -12.79
C GLY A 69 27.30 8.59 -11.62
N ASN A 70 26.44 8.59 -10.58
CA ASN A 70 26.63 9.36 -9.35
C ASN A 70 26.90 8.44 -8.15
N LYS A 71 27.28 9.04 -7.01
CA LYS A 71 27.57 8.31 -5.75
C LYS A 71 26.38 8.22 -4.78
N SER A 72 25.26 8.89 -5.07
CA SER A 72 24.13 9.02 -4.14
C SER A 72 22.79 9.07 -4.87
N SER A 73 21.73 8.71 -4.13
CA SER A 73 20.33 8.98 -4.47
C SER A 73 19.99 10.46 -4.25
N ILE A 74 18.79 10.87 -4.70
CA ILE A 74 18.28 12.23 -4.52
C ILE A 74 18.03 12.51 -3.04
N SER A 75 17.28 11.66 -2.35
CA SER A 75 17.07 11.77 -0.91
C SER A 75 18.37 11.51 -0.16
N LYS A 76 18.61 12.31 0.88
CA LYS A 76 19.69 12.08 1.86
C LYS A 76 19.31 11.04 2.91
N ILE A 77 18.00 10.83 3.13
CA ILE A 77 17.50 9.90 4.12
C ILE A 77 17.71 8.47 3.61
N LYS A 78 18.18 7.59 4.50
CA LYS A 78 18.33 6.15 4.24
C LYS A 78 17.41 5.39 5.18
N PRO A 79 16.12 5.24 4.81
CA PRO A 79 15.15 4.59 5.67
C PRO A 79 15.34 3.06 5.71
N LEU A 80 14.68 2.41 6.67
CA LEU A 80 14.60 0.95 6.80
C LEU A 80 14.07 0.28 5.54
N SER A 81 13.15 0.93 4.83
CA SER A 81 12.62 0.45 3.57
C SER A 81 12.10 1.59 2.69
N ARG A 82 11.83 1.26 1.42
CA ARG A 82 11.24 2.21 0.46
C ARG A 82 9.80 2.61 0.81
N SER A 83 9.11 1.83 1.64
CA SER A 83 7.73 2.14 2.04
C SER A 83 7.66 3.43 2.85
N PHE A 84 8.76 3.85 3.50
CA PHE A 84 8.91 5.17 4.11
C PHE A 84 8.42 6.30 3.19
N TYR A 85 8.95 6.37 1.97
CA TYR A 85 8.62 7.46 1.04
C TYR A 85 7.15 7.44 0.60
N LYS A 86 6.53 6.26 0.52
CA LYS A 86 5.11 6.12 0.19
C LYS A 86 4.24 6.67 1.33
N MET A 87 4.58 6.35 2.57
CA MET A 87 3.86 6.85 3.74
C MET A 87 3.99 8.37 3.89
N ILE A 88 5.20 8.91 3.69
CA ILE A 88 5.42 10.37 3.63
C ILE A 88 4.48 11.01 2.59
N GLU A 89 4.46 10.46 1.38
CA GLU A 89 3.66 10.99 0.28
C GLU A 89 2.16 10.93 0.57
N ILE A 90 1.65 9.80 1.08
CA ILE A 90 0.23 9.62 1.41
C ILE A 90 -0.18 10.58 2.52
N CYS A 91 0.64 10.71 3.58
CA CYS A 91 0.35 11.61 4.70
C CYS A 91 0.23 13.06 4.26
N ASN A 92 1.18 13.54 3.45
CA ASN A 92 1.19 14.91 2.94
C ASN A 92 0.11 15.15 1.86
N LEU A 93 -0.24 14.12 1.07
CA LEU A 93 -1.23 14.26 0.00
C LEU A 93 -2.65 14.42 0.55
N LEU A 94 -2.98 13.68 1.61
CA LEU A 94 -4.34 13.62 2.18
C LEU A 94 -4.44 14.23 3.59
N ASN A 95 -3.38 14.93 4.03
CA ASN A 95 -3.31 15.60 5.33
C ASN A 95 -3.70 14.66 6.47
N ILE A 96 -3.11 13.46 6.48
CA ILE A 96 -3.48 12.37 7.41
C ILE A 96 -3.18 12.74 8.87
N LEU A 97 -2.16 13.57 9.10
CA LEU A 97 -1.71 13.92 10.44
C LEU A 97 -2.27 15.26 10.96
N ASP A 98 -2.93 16.04 10.10
CA ASP A 98 -3.44 17.38 10.46
C ASP A 98 -4.49 17.30 11.56
N ASP A 99 -5.36 16.29 11.51
CA ASP A 99 -6.40 16.02 12.50
C ASP A 99 -5.83 15.65 13.89
N PHE A 100 -4.53 15.37 13.98
CA PHE A 100 -3.86 14.92 15.20
C PHE A 100 -2.72 15.83 15.64
N LYS A 101 -2.56 17.02 15.03
CA LYS A 101 -1.38 17.88 15.20
C LYS A 101 -1.04 18.20 16.66
N TYR A 102 -2.06 18.35 17.51
CA TYR A 102 -1.89 18.76 18.91
C TYR A 102 -2.19 17.66 19.93
N ASP A 103 -2.56 16.47 19.46
CA ASP A 103 -2.91 15.33 20.30
C ASP A 103 -1.77 14.32 20.35
N GLU A 104 -1.64 13.65 21.50
CA GLU A 104 -0.86 12.41 21.60
C GLU A 104 -1.64 11.29 20.90
N ILE A 105 -0.99 10.56 20.00
CA ILE A 105 -1.65 9.50 19.23
C ILE A 105 -1.09 8.12 19.52
N LYS A 106 -1.95 7.12 19.30
CA LYS A 106 -1.56 5.72 19.18
C LYS A 106 -1.72 5.29 17.72
N THR A 107 -0.70 4.67 17.15
CA THR A 107 -0.78 4.07 15.81
C THR A 107 -0.53 2.58 15.87
N PHE A 108 -1.10 1.84 14.90
CA PHE A 108 -0.93 0.40 14.79
C PHE A 108 -0.58 0.00 13.35
N HIS A 109 0.49 -0.76 13.18
CA HIS A 109 1.14 -1.06 11.91
C HIS A 109 1.12 -2.57 11.63
N LEU A 110 0.25 -3.01 10.74
CA LEU A 110 -0.11 -4.41 10.47
C LEU A 110 0.69 -5.02 9.31
N ALA A 111 1.45 -6.07 9.62
CA ALA A 111 2.32 -6.80 8.69
C ALA A 111 3.37 -5.92 7.99
N GLU A 112 3.94 -4.97 8.73
CA GLU A 112 4.81 -3.93 8.16
C GLU A 112 6.31 -4.13 8.45
N GLY A 113 6.76 -5.33 8.85
CA GLY A 113 8.20 -5.61 8.98
C GLY A 113 8.94 -5.26 7.67
N PRO A 114 10.01 -4.45 7.68
CA PRO A 114 10.83 -4.01 8.81
C PRO A 114 10.37 -2.70 9.51
N GLY A 115 9.33 -2.01 9.05
CA GLY A 115 8.76 -0.85 9.74
C GLY A 115 8.95 0.49 9.04
N GLY A 116 9.05 0.52 7.71
CA GLY A 116 9.23 1.77 6.95
C GLY A 116 8.09 2.79 7.15
N PHE A 117 6.86 2.31 7.34
CA PHE A 117 5.69 3.15 7.65
C PHE A 117 5.72 3.67 9.10
N ILE A 118 6.18 2.85 10.05
CA ILE A 118 6.44 3.29 11.43
C ILE A 118 7.48 4.41 11.41
N GLU A 119 8.62 4.19 10.76
CA GLU A 119 9.70 5.19 10.63
C GLU A 119 9.21 6.50 10.02
N ALA A 120 8.41 6.44 8.95
CA ALA A 120 7.82 7.63 8.33
C ALA A 120 6.86 8.36 9.26
N THR A 121 6.02 7.63 9.99
CA THR A 121 5.05 8.21 10.92
C THR A 121 5.77 8.88 12.08
N THR A 122 6.76 8.21 12.69
CA THR A 122 7.61 8.78 13.74
C THR A 122 8.38 10.01 13.25
N TYR A 123 8.90 9.98 12.01
CA TYR A 123 9.60 11.12 11.41
C TYR A 123 8.68 12.34 11.22
N LEU A 124 7.46 12.15 10.71
CA LEU A 124 6.51 13.25 10.49
C LEU A 124 5.94 13.82 11.79
N ARG A 125 5.65 12.95 12.75
CA ARG A 125 5.07 13.33 14.03
C ARG A 125 6.09 13.98 14.96
N ASN A 126 7.31 13.46 14.99
CA ASN A 126 8.41 13.92 15.82
C ASN A 126 7.97 14.22 17.28
N ASN A 127 7.18 13.31 17.86
CA ASN A 127 6.61 13.44 19.19
C ASN A 127 6.89 12.16 20.01
N GLU A 128 7.72 12.28 21.04
CA GLU A 128 8.10 11.15 21.90
C GLU A 128 6.95 10.61 22.77
N ARG A 129 5.84 11.37 22.89
CA ARG A 129 4.66 10.97 23.65
C ARG A 129 3.66 10.14 22.85
N ASP A 130 3.79 10.11 21.53
CA ASP A 130 3.00 9.21 20.69
C ASP A 130 3.45 7.76 20.95
N ASN A 131 2.54 6.80 20.80
CA ASN A 131 2.89 5.37 20.85
C ASN A 131 2.71 4.73 19.47
N TYR A 132 3.77 4.12 18.95
CA TYR A 132 3.74 3.42 17.66
C TYR A 132 3.81 1.92 17.88
N ILE A 133 2.77 1.18 17.49
CA ILE A 133 2.69 -0.27 17.72
C ILE A 133 2.85 -1.00 16.39
N GLY A 134 3.79 -1.95 16.31
CA GLY A 134 4.02 -2.76 15.12
C GLY A 134 3.72 -4.23 15.38
N MET A 135 3.00 -4.88 14.46
CA MET A 135 2.76 -6.32 14.48
C MET A 135 3.11 -6.90 13.12
N THR A 136 3.97 -7.92 13.08
CA THR A 136 4.34 -8.62 11.85
C THR A 136 4.64 -10.07 12.16
N LEU A 137 4.55 -10.94 11.15
CA LEU A 137 4.90 -12.34 11.29
C LEU A 137 6.33 -12.50 11.81
N ILE A 138 6.48 -13.21 12.92
CA ILE A 138 7.78 -13.58 13.48
C ILE A 138 8.18 -14.90 12.86
N ASN A 139 9.16 -14.83 11.96
CA ASN A 139 9.72 -15.98 11.28
C ASN A 139 11.25 -15.90 11.36
N ASP A 140 11.88 -17.05 11.52
CA ASP A 140 13.33 -17.15 11.52
C ASP A 140 13.94 -17.11 10.12
N ASP A 141 13.15 -17.40 9.09
CA ASP A 141 13.55 -17.30 7.69
C ASP A 141 14.00 -15.86 7.37
N PRO A 142 15.28 -15.64 6.99
CA PRO A 142 15.79 -14.31 6.67
C PRO A 142 15.15 -13.68 5.41
N ASN A 143 14.47 -14.49 4.57
CA ASN A 143 13.74 -14.00 3.41
C ASN A 143 12.40 -13.37 3.77
N VAL A 144 11.84 -13.70 4.94
CA VAL A 144 10.60 -13.10 5.44
C VAL A 144 10.93 -11.76 6.10
N PRO A 145 10.40 -10.63 5.59
CA PRO A 145 10.62 -9.33 6.22
C PRO A 145 10.09 -9.31 7.66
N GLY A 146 10.97 -8.99 8.60
CA GLY A 146 10.65 -8.89 10.03
C GLY A 146 11.45 -7.78 10.70
N TRP A 147 11.45 -7.77 12.03
CA TRP A 147 12.07 -6.69 12.83
C TRP A 147 13.61 -6.76 12.90
N LYS A 148 14.24 -7.86 12.46
CA LYS A 148 15.69 -8.08 12.53
C LYS A 148 16.52 -6.95 11.88
N LYS A 149 16.01 -6.30 10.83
CA LYS A 149 16.68 -5.18 10.16
C LYS A 149 16.50 -3.83 10.88
N SER A 150 15.73 -3.80 11.95
CA SER A 150 15.23 -2.59 12.61
C SER A 150 15.72 -2.44 14.04
N ASP A 151 16.55 -3.34 14.56
CA ASP A 151 17.03 -3.33 15.95
C ASP A 151 17.64 -1.98 16.36
N SER A 152 18.48 -1.38 15.50
CA SER A 152 19.06 -0.06 15.78
C SER A 152 18.02 1.07 15.77
N PHE A 153 16.94 0.95 15.01
CA PHE A 153 15.88 1.95 14.96
C PHE A 153 14.96 1.80 16.18
N LEU A 154 14.50 0.57 16.45
CA LEU A 154 13.65 0.24 17.59
C LEU A 154 14.32 0.60 18.92
N SER A 155 15.62 0.34 19.08
CA SER A 155 16.37 0.69 20.30
C SER A 155 16.51 2.20 20.55
N LYS A 156 16.45 3.03 19.50
CA LYS A 156 16.51 4.49 19.62
C LYS A 156 15.17 5.11 20.01
N HIS A 157 14.06 4.46 19.66
CA HIS A 157 12.72 4.98 19.87
C HIS A 157 11.97 4.17 20.93
N LYS A 158 12.02 4.65 22.18
CA LYS A 158 11.40 3.97 23.35
C LYS A 158 9.87 3.89 23.29
N ASN A 159 9.26 4.69 22.43
CA ASN A 159 7.81 4.75 22.23
C ASN A 159 7.32 3.90 21.05
N ILE A 160 8.18 3.00 20.53
CA ILE A 160 7.80 1.98 19.55
C ILE A 160 7.69 0.63 20.27
N PHE A 161 6.55 -0.03 20.11
CA PHE A 161 6.23 -1.30 20.75
C PHE A 161 5.96 -2.37 19.71
N ILE A 162 6.54 -3.57 19.88
CA ILE A 162 6.26 -4.71 19.02
C ILE A 162 5.20 -5.58 19.68
N GLU A 163 4.06 -5.72 19.02
CA GLU A 163 2.96 -6.59 19.42
C GLU A 163 3.09 -7.94 18.71
N LYS A 164 2.91 -9.02 19.46
CA LYS A 164 3.04 -10.40 18.96
C LYS A 164 1.71 -11.15 18.98
N GLY A 165 0.71 -10.60 19.66
CA GLY A 165 -0.58 -11.24 19.87
C GLY A 165 -0.49 -12.44 20.82
N GLN A 166 -1.63 -13.05 21.09
CA GLN A 166 -1.77 -14.18 22.02
C GLN A 166 -0.91 -15.39 21.65
N THR A 167 -0.71 -15.66 20.36
CA THR A 167 0.08 -16.81 19.89
C THR A 167 1.58 -16.55 19.89
N GLU A 168 2.02 -15.32 20.19
CA GLU A 168 3.41 -14.87 20.12
C GLU A 168 4.06 -14.95 18.72
N THR A 169 3.28 -15.21 17.67
CA THR A 169 3.78 -15.36 16.29
C THR A 169 3.63 -14.10 15.45
N GLY A 170 2.81 -13.14 15.86
CA GLY A 170 2.47 -11.97 15.03
C GLY A 170 1.67 -12.31 13.78
N ASP A 171 1.13 -13.54 13.67
CA ASP A 171 0.35 -13.98 12.52
C ASP A 171 -1.07 -13.39 12.57
N LEU A 172 -1.39 -12.55 11.58
CA LEU A 172 -2.69 -11.91 11.48
C LEU A 172 -3.81 -12.90 11.11
N LEU A 173 -3.49 -14.08 10.55
CA LEU A 173 -4.52 -15.05 10.17
C LEU A 173 -5.08 -15.82 11.37
N LYS A 174 -4.46 -15.71 12.55
CA LYS A 174 -4.91 -16.37 13.78
C LYS A 174 -5.99 -15.57 14.50
N ILE A 175 -7.12 -16.22 14.76
CA ILE A 175 -8.25 -15.59 15.46
C ILE A 175 -7.90 -15.20 16.90
N GLU A 176 -7.02 -15.95 17.56
CA GLU A 176 -6.54 -15.66 18.92
C GLU A 176 -5.84 -14.30 18.97
N ASN A 177 -5.06 -13.99 17.93
CA ASN A 177 -4.38 -12.71 17.80
C ASN A 177 -5.34 -11.56 17.53
N LEU A 178 -6.37 -11.78 16.69
CA LEU A 178 -7.42 -10.78 16.45
C LEU A 178 -8.19 -10.47 17.73
N LYS A 179 -8.66 -11.50 18.46
CA LYS A 179 -9.40 -11.34 19.72
C LYS A 179 -8.57 -10.62 20.77
N TYR A 180 -7.32 -11.03 20.95
CA TYR A 180 -6.39 -10.36 21.85
C TYR A 180 -6.24 -8.87 21.54
N CYS A 181 -6.04 -8.54 20.26
CA CYS A 181 -5.87 -7.15 19.85
C CYS A 181 -7.17 -6.34 19.98
N TYR A 182 -8.32 -6.96 19.73
CA TYR A 182 -9.62 -6.35 20.01
C TYR A 182 -9.77 -6.02 21.49
N ASP A 183 -9.57 -6.99 22.38
CA ASP A 183 -9.72 -6.80 23.83
C ASP A 183 -8.77 -5.71 24.37
N LYS A 184 -7.56 -5.61 23.81
CA LYS A 184 -6.53 -4.67 24.24
C LYS A 184 -6.66 -3.26 23.64
N TYR A 185 -7.09 -3.16 22.38
CA TYR A 185 -6.98 -1.93 21.60
C TYR A 185 -8.30 -1.40 21.01
N ASN A 186 -9.45 -2.03 21.28
CA ASN A 186 -10.74 -1.56 20.77
C ASN A 186 -10.96 -0.06 21.00
N ASN A 187 -11.39 0.65 19.95
CA ASN A 187 -11.68 2.08 19.93
C ASN A 187 -10.55 2.96 20.49
N SER A 188 -9.29 2.56 20.32
CA SER A 188 -8.15 3.27 20.94
C SER A 188 -7.08 3.75 19.95
N ILE A 189 -7.03 3.18 18.74
CA ILE A 189 -5.97 3.49 17.78
C ILE A 189 -6.40 4.63 16.85
N ASN A 190 -5.61 5.70 16.78
CA ASN A 190 -5.88 6.87 15.94
C ASN A 190 -5.63 6.59 14.46
N ILE A 191 -4.50 5.94 14.14
CA ILE A 191 -4.10 5.62 12.77
C ILE A 191 -3.69 4.16 12.69
N ILE A 192 -4.32 3.42 11.78
CA ILE A 192 -3.93 2.05 11.47
C ILE A 192 -3.34 2.03 10.06
N THR A 193 -2.24 1.33 9.86
CA THR A 193 -1.69 1.09 8.53
C THR A 193 -1.45 -0.39 8.30
N ALA A 194 -1.53 -0.80 7.04
CA ALA A 194 -1.40 -2.17 6.60
C ALA A 194 -0.67 -2.22 5.25
N ASP A 195 0.66 -2.41 5.28
CA ASP A 195 1.53 -2.54 4.09
C ASP A 195 1.97 -4.00 3.82
N GLY A 196 1.30 -4.97 4.43
CA GLY A 196 1.55 -6.40 4.26
C GLY A 196 1.48 -6.87 2.80
N GLY A 197 2.38 -7.77 2.43
CA GLY A 197 2.39 -8.45 1.13
C GLY A 197 3.15 -9.76 1.22
N PHE A 198 2.84 -10.70 0.32
CA PHE A 198 3.53 -11.97 0.21
C PHE A 198 4.68 -11.87 -0.82
N ASP A 199 5.63 -12.81 -0.75
CA ASP A 199 6.61 -12.97 -1.81
C ASP A 199 5.91 -13.59 -3.04
N PHE A 200 5.57 -12.74 -4.01
CA PHE A 200 4.87 -13.12 -5.23
C PHE A 200 5.82 -13.48 -6.38
N SER A 201 7.07 -13.84 -6.08
CA SER A 201 8.10 -14.16 -7.08
C SER A 201 7.72 -15.29 -8.05
N VAL A 202 6.66 -16.07 -7.76
CA VAL A 202 6.25 -17.24 -8.56
C VAL A 202 5.05 -16.96 -9.48
N ASP A 203 4.10 -16.08 -9.13
CA ASP A 203 2.98 -15.72 -10.01
C ASP A 203 2.37 -14.34 -9.70
N PHE A 204 2.79 -13.34 -10.47
CA PHE A 204 2.27 -11.96 -10.38
C PHE A 204 0.77 -11.84 -10.75
N ASN A 205 0.20 -12.81 -11.47
CA ASN A 205 -1.19 -12.73 -11.92
C ASN A 205 -2.19 -13.19 -10.84
N GLN A 206 -1.73 -13.93 -9.83
CA GLN A 206 -2.56 -14.41 -8.72
C GLN A 206 -2.40 -13.59 -7.43
N GLN A 207 -1.73 -12.45 -7.49
CA GLN A 207 -1.48 -11.60 -6.31
C GLN A 207 -2.77 -11.23 -5.57
N GLU A 208 -3.80 -10.82 -6.31
CA GLU A 208 -5.08 -10.44 -5.73
C GLU A 208 -5.70 -11.63 -4.98
N PHE A 209 -5.74 -12.80 -5.63
CA PHE A 209 -6.28 -14.04 -5.07
C PHE A 209 -5.55 -14.50 -3.79
N LEU A 210 -4.21 -14.54 -3.85
CA LEU A 210 -3.36 -14.98 -2.74
C LEU A 210 -3.34 -13.99 -1.58
N ALA A 211 -3.50 -12.68 -1.86
CA ALA A 211 -3.51 -11.64 -0.84
C ALA A 211 -4.86 -11.51 -0.12
N THR A 212 -5.97 -12.02 -0.68
CA THR A 212 -7.33 -11.78 -0.16
C THR A 212 -7.49 -12.11 1.34
N LYS A 213 -6.92 -13.22 1.81
CA LYS A 213 -6.97 -13.61 3.23
C LYS A 213 -6.29 -12.58 4.14
N LEU A 214 -5.10 -12.12 3.73
CA LEU A 214 -4.35 -11.11 4.48
C LEU A 214 -5.05 -9.76 4.44
N LEU A 215 -5.61 -9.37 3.29
CA LEU A 215 -6.38 -8.12 3.18
C LEU A 215 -7.59 -8.14 4.12
N PHE A 216 -8.36 -9.23 4.12
CA PHE A 216 -9.50 -9.36 5.03
C PHE A 216 -9.07 -9.38 6.51
N ALA A 217 -7.96 -10.06 6.83
CA ALA A 217 -7.38 -10.02 8.17
C ALA A 217 -7.00 -8.59 8.59
N GLN A 218 -6.24 -7.87 7.77
CA GLN A 218 -5.83 -6.49 8.06
C GLN A 218 -7.03 -5.54 8.23
N VAL A 219 -8.08 -5.71 7.40
CA VAL A 219 -9.33 -4.95 7.52
C VAL A 219 -10.05 -5.29 8.83
N SER A 220 -10.14 -6.57 9.19
CA SER A 220 -10.78 -7.01 10.44
C SER A 220 -10.07 -6.41 11.66
N PHE A 221 -8.74 -6.49 11.71
CA PHE A 221 -7.94 -5.84 12.75
C PHE A 221 -8.20 -4.34 12.80
N ALA A 222 -8.21 -3.67 11.64
CA ALA A 222 -8.47 -2.24 11.58
C ALA A 222 -9.84 -1.89 12.16
N LEU A 223 -10.91 -2.51 11.66
CA LEU A 223 -12.29 -2.21 12.11
C LEU A 223 -12.50 -2.48 13.60
N LEU A 224 -11.84 -3.50 14.18
CA LEU A 224 -12.00 -3.86 15.59
C LEU A 224 -11.15 -2.98 16.53
N MET A 225 -10.04 -2.37 16.09
CA MET A 225 -9.16 -1.55 16.93
C MET A 225 -9.30 -0.03 16.73
N GLN A 226 -9.84 0.39 15.58
CA GLN A 226 -9.84 1.78 15.17
C GLN A 226 -10.70 2.65 16.11
N LYS A 227 -10.11 3.75 16.59
CA LYS A 227 -10.84 4.81 17.31
C LYS A 227 -11.81 5.52 16.39
N ILE A 228 -12.99 5.92 16.89
CA ILE A 228 -13.91 6.81 16.17
C ILE A 228 -13.17 8.06 15.68
N ASN A 229 -13.46 8.48 14.44
CA ASN A 229 -12.75 9.52 13.68
C ASN A 229 -11.29 9.21 13.32
N GLY A 230 -10.79 8.01 13.63
CA GLY A 230 -9.46 7.54 13.24
C GLY A 230 -9.33 7.28 11.73
N HIS A 231 -8.12 6.97 11.29
CA HIS A 231 -7.76 6.80 9.88
C HIS A 231 -7.11 5.45 9.63
N PHE A 232 -7.37 4.87 8.46
CA PHE A 232 -6.82 3.58 8.05
C PHE A 232 -6.18 3.66 6.66
N ILE A 233 -5.00 3.07 6.48
CA ILE A 233 -4.31 2.99 5.20
C ILE A 233 -4.02 1.52 4.88
N LEU A 234 -4.61 1.00 3.80
CA LEU A 234 -4.49 -0.39 3.38
C LEU A 234 -3.82 -0.48 2.02
N LYS A 235 -2.73 -1.23 1.91
CA LYS A 235 -2.16 -1.60 0.63
C LYS A 235 -3.07 -2.61 -0.07
N VAL A 236 -3.32 -2.38 -1.34
CA VAL A 236 -4.00 -3.32 -2.24
C VAL A 236 -3.25 -3.42 -3.57
N PHE A 237 -3.56 -4.44 -4.35
CA PHE A 237 -3.05 -4.61 -5.70
C PHE A 237 -4.14 -4.25 -6.70
N ASP A 238 -4.37 -5.09 -7.71
CA ASP A 238 -5.46 -4.94 -8.66
C ASP A 238 -6.84 -4.90 -7.95
N ILE A 239 -7.83 -4.23 -8.56
CA ILE A 239 -9.19 -4.09 -8.04
C ILE A 239 -10.13 -4.60 -9.14
N PHE A 240 -10.04 -5.88 -9.45
CA PHE A 240 -10.88 -6.52 -10.46
C PHE A 240 -11.78 -7.59 -9.86
N SER A 241 -11.39 -8.18 -8.72
CA SER A 241 -12.13 -9.27 -8.11
C SER A 241 -13.28 -8.79 -7.22
N LYS A 242 -14.30 -9.64 -7.08
CA LYS A 242 -15.44 -9.37 -6.18
C LYS A 242 -15.00 -9.19 -4.72
N SER A 243 -14.05 -9.97 -4.25
CA SER A 243 -13.57 -9.88 -2.86
C SER A 243 -12.85 -8.57 -2.56
N THR A 244 -12.06 -8.04 -3.49
CA THR A 244 -11.46 -6.69 -3.32
C THR A 244 -12.53 -5.61 -3.35
N LEU A 245 -13.55 -5.73 -4.23
CA LEU A 245 -14.69 -4.81 -4.24
C LEU A 245 -15.47 -4.84 -2.94
N ASP A 246 -15.71 -6.03 -2.38
CA ASP A 246 -16.36 -6.20 -1.09
C ASP A 246 -15.57 -5.52 0.03
N ILE A 247 -14.25 -5.69 0.07
CA ILE A 247 -13.40 -5.03 1.05
C ILE A 247 -13.53 -3.51 0.94
N ILE A 248 -13.44 -2.96 -0.26
CA ILE A 248 -13.53 -1.51 -0.45
C ILE A 248 -14.93 -1.00 -0.11
N TYR A 249 -15.98 -1.75 -0.48
CA TYR A 249 -17.36 -1.39 -0.15
C TYR A 249 -17.61 -1.41 1.37
N LEU A 250 -17.06 -2.40 2.09
CA LEU A 250 -17.06 -2.46 3.55
C LEU A 250 -16.34 -1.25 4.16
N LEU A 251 -15.19 -0.86 3.61
CA LEU A 251 -14.48 0.32 4.09
C LEU A 251 -15.29 1.61 3.81
N SER A 252 -15.93 1.72 2.64
CA SER A 252 -16.80 2.86 2.30
C SER A 252 -18.03 2.96 3.20
N SER A 253 -18.55 1.85 3.75
CA SER A 253 -19.62 1.90 4.75
C SER A 253 -19.14 2.24 6.15
N CYS A 254 -17.88 1.98 6.49
CA CYS A 254 -17.32 2.18 7.84
C CYS A 254 -16.59 3.51 8.04
N TYR A 255 -16.23 4.22 6.97
CA TYR A 255 -15.49 5.49 7.03
C TYR A 255 -16.24 6.60 6.28
N LYS A 256 -16.02 7.86 6.64
CA LYS A 256 -16.69 9.00 5.96
C LYS A 256 -16.09 9.28 4.58
N GLN A 257 -14.79 9.07 4.42
CA GLN A 257 -14.08 9.33 3.17
C GLN A 257 -13.14 8.17 2.86
N VAL A 258 -13.22 7.65 1.63
CA VAL A 258 -12.36 6.57 1.17
C VAL A 258 -11.74 6.96 -0.17
N TYR A 259 -10.41 6.91 -0.23
CA TYR A 259 -9.63 7.30 -1.39
C TYR A 259 -8.87 6.10 -1.94
N ILE A 260 -8.74 6.00 -3.25
CA ILE A 260 -7.72 5.16 -3.90
C ILE A 260 -6.53 6.03 -4.26
N VAL A 261 -5.34 5.66 -3.79
CA VAL A 261 -4.10 6.42 -3.95
C VAL A 261 -3.02 5.52 -4.55
N LYS A 262 -2.45 5.93 -5.68
CA LYS A 262 -1.19 5.37 -6.19
C LYS A 262 -0.08 6.41 -5.96
N PRO A 263 0.74 6.28 -4.89
CA PRO A 263 1.82 7.23 -4.64
C PRO A 263 2.83 7.23 -5.80
N ASN A 264 3.42 8.37 -6.13
CA ASN A 264 4.45 8.45 -7.17
C ASN A 264 5.68 7.59 -6.83
N THR A 265 5.92 7.39 -5.54
CA THR A 265 6.95 6.52 -4.98
C THR A 265 6.62 5.03 -5.07
N SER A 266 5.39 4.66 -5.47
CA SER A 266 5.06 3.33 -5.97
C SER A 266 5.26 3.27 -7.49
N ARG A 267 5.91 2.21 -7.97
CA ARG A 267 6.27 2.09 -9.39
C ARG A 267 5.03 2.08 -10.28
N LEU A 268 5.04 2.87 -11.36
CA LEU A 268 3.90 2.96 -12.29
C LEU A 268 3.53 1.62 -12.91
N ALA A 269 4.51 0.79 -13.27
CA ALA A 269 4.29 -0.53 -13.87
C ALA A 269 3.69 -1.58 -12.92
N ASN A 270 3.70 -1.37 -11.60
CA ASN A 270 3.15 -2.33 -10.64
C ASN A 270 1.66 -2.05 -10.35
N SER A 271 0.97 -3.06 -9.83
CA SER A 271 -0.44 -2.92 -9.42
C SER A 271 -0.62 -2.39 -7.99
N GLU A 272 0.48 -2.14 -7.26
CA GLU A 272 0.44 -1.67 -5.88
C GLU A 272 -0.16 -0.25 -5.79
N LYS A 273 -1.12 -0.13 -4.87
CA LYS A 273 -1.84 1.11 -4.54
C LYS A 273 -2.39 1.01 -3.11
N TYR A 274 -2.99 2.09 -2.63
CA TYR A 274 -3.44 2.20 -1.25
C TYR A 274 -4.88 2.68 -1.19
N ILE A 275 -5.71 2.02 -0.38
CA ILE A 275 -7.00 2.51 0.06
C ILE A 275 -6.76 3.34 1.33
N VAL A 276 -7.13 4.61 1.31
CA VAL A 276 -6.95 5.52 2.44
C VAL A 276 -8.32 5.92 2.94
N CYS A 277 -8.64 5.52 4.16
CA CYS A 277 -9.92 5.75 4.81
C CYS A 277 -9.76 6.80 5.91
N LYS A 278 -10.56 7.86 5.88
CA LYS A 278 -10.59 8.90 6.90
C LYS A 278 -11.91 8.89 7.67
N TYR A 279 -11.78 9.24 8.95
CA TYR A 279 -12.87 9.40 9.90
C TYR A 279 -13.74 8.16 10.06
N PHE A 280 -13.21 7.16 10.78
CA PHE A 280 -13.96 5.95 11.14
C PHE A 280 -15.29 6.28 11.84
N LYS A 281 -16.38 5.70 11.35
CA LYS A 281 -17.75 5.91 11.86
C LYS A 281 -18.10 4.98 13.02
N GLY A 282 -17.29 3.93 13.24
CA GLY A 282 -17.65 2.81 14.11
C GLY A 282 -18.31 1.68 13.31
N ILE A 283 -18.43 0.52 13.94
CA ILE A 283 -19.14 -0.65 13.41
C ILE A 283 -20.14 -1.17 14.43
N THR A 284 -21.16 -1.88 13.96
CA THR A 284 -22.18 -2.48 14.82
C THR A 284 -21.65 -3.72 15.53
N GLU A 285 -22.21 -4.05 16.69
CA GLU A 285 -21.88 -5.29 17.39
C GLU A 285 -22.15 -6.53 16.52
N ASN A 286 -23.22 -6.51 15.72
CA ASN A 286 -23.53 -7.59 14.77
C ASN A 286 -22.40 -7.82 13.77
N LEU A 287 -21.83 -6.75 13.21
CA LEU A 287 -20.70 -6.87 12.30
C LEU A 287 -19.45 -7.42 13.00
N ILE A 288 -19.18 -6.99 14.24
CA ILE A 288 -18.09 -7.55 15.05
C ILE A 288 -18.28 -9.06 15.23
N PHE A 289 -19.47 -9.49 15.65
CA PHE A 289 -19.79 -10.92 15.82
C PHE A 289 -19.67 -11.69 14.51
N SER A 290 -20.16 -11.14 13.41
CA SER A 290 -20.07 -11.77 12.10
C SER A 290 -18.62 -11.93 11.64
N ILE A 291 -17.78 -10.90 11.79
CA ILE A 291 -16.34 -10.97 11.52
C ILE A 291 -15.69 -12.08 12.35
N LEU A 292 -15.90 -12.08 13.67
CA LEU A 292 -15.31 -13.08 14.57
C LEU A 292 -15.80 -14.51 14.28
N HIS A 293 -17.04 -14.66 13.84
CA HIS A 293 -17.61 -15.95 13.46
C HIS A 293 -17.03 -16.49 12.13
N GLN A 294 -16.82 -15.62 11.14
CA GLN A 294 -16.26 -16.02 9.85
C GLN A 294 -14.73 -16.19 9.88
N TYR A 295 -14.02 -15.49 10.78
CA TYR A 295 -12.56 -15.44 10.83
C TYR A 295 -11.84 -16.80 10.84
N PRO A 296 -12.32 -17.84 11.57
CA PRO A 296 -11.67 -19.15 11.57
C PRO A 296 -11.56 -19.79 10.18
N LYS A 297 -12.43 -19.41 9.23
CA LYS A 297 -12.36 -19.91 7.84
C LYS A 297 -11.06 -19.53 7.13
N LEU A 298 -10.37 -18.47 7.55
CA LEU A 298 -9.10 -18.03 6.92
C LEU A 298 -8.00 -19.10 6.98
N GLU A 299 -8.08 -20.02 7.96
CA GLU A 299 -7.13 -21.12 8.10
C GLU A 299 -7.43 -22.27 7.15
N SER A 300 -8.69 -22.47 6.75
CA SER A 300 -9.13 -23.61 5.94
C SER A 300 -9.30 -23.28 4.46
N ILE A 301 -9.71 -22.06 4.11
CA ILE A 301 -9.91 -21.65 2.72
C ILE A 301 -8.57 -21.25 2.08
N ASN A 302 -8.44 -21.48 0.77
CA ASN A 302 -7.27 -21.02 0.03
C ASN A 302 -7.35 -19.51 -0.24
N SER A 303 -8.55 -19.03 -0.55
CA SER A 303 -8.82 -17.63 -0.91
C SER A 303 -10.25 -17.21 -0.55
N ILE A 304 -10.49 -15.90 -0.53
CA ILE A 304 -11.82 -15.32 -0.40
C ILE A 304 -12.30 -14.86 -1.78
N SER A 305 -13.43 -15.38 -2.22
CA SER A 305 -14.09 -14.98 -3.47
C SER A 305 -15.21 -13.95 -3.23
N SER A 306 -15.92 -14.01 -2.13
CA SER A 306 -16.91 -12.99 -1.78
C SER A 306 -17.00 -12.89 -0.26
N ILE A 307 -17.30 -11.70 0.22
CA ILE A 307 -17.62 -11.36 1.61
C ILE A 307 -19.11 -11.03 1.71
N PHE A 308 -19.73 -10.54 0.63
CA PHE A 308 -21.17 -10.27 0.57
C PHE A 308 -21.85 -11.17 -0.46
N ASP A 309 -23.07 -11.60 -0.15
CA ASP A 309 -23.92 -12.34 -1.09
C ASP A 309 -24.56 -11.41 -2.14
N ASN A 310 -24.76 -10.13 -1.77
CA ASN A 310 -25.43 -9.14 -2.61
C ASN A 310 -24.46 -8.43 -3.56
N ASN A 311 -25.03 -7.93 -4.67
CA ASN A 311 -24.34 -7.04 -5.58
C ASN A 311 -24.19 -5.64 -4.96
N HIS A 312 -23.14 -4.93 -5.35
CA HIS A 312 -22.89 -3.56 -4.93
C HIS A 312 -23.74 -2.55 -5.70
N ASP A 313 -23.90 -1.36 -5.12
CA ASP A 313 -24.54 -0.24 -5.79
C ASP A 313 -23.87 0.09 -7.13
N LEU A 314 -24.66 0.31 -8.16
CA LEU A 314 -24.16 0.59 -9.51
C LEU A 314 -23.25 1.83 -9.55
N TYR A 315 -23.57 2.85 -8.76
CA TYR A 315 -22.75 4.06 -8.69
C TYR A 315 -21.35 3.79 -8.13
N PHE A 316 -21.25 2.94 -7.10
CA PHE A 316 -19.97 2.51 -6.56
C PHE A 316 -19.17 1.71 -7.59
N ILE A 317 -19.80 0.74 -8.25
CA ILE A 317 -19.16 -0.06 -9.32
C ILE A 317 -18.62 0.83 -10.44
N ASN A 318 -19.46 1.73 -10.97
CA ASN A 318 -19.05 2.64 -12.05
C ASN A 318 -17.84 3.49 -11.65
N LYS A 319 -17.78 3.96 -10.40
CA LYS A 319 -16.64 4.73 -9.89
C LYS A 319 -15.36 3.92 -9.82
N ILE A 320 -15.43 2.64 -9.46
CA ILE A 320 -14.28 1.75 -9.50
C ILE A 320 -13.85 1.47 -10.95
N GLU A 321 -14.80 1.30 -11.88
CA GLU A 321 -14.47 1.08 -13.30
C GLU A 321 -13.84 2.31 -13.95
N GLU A 322 -14.32 3.52 -13.65
CA GLU A 322 -13.68 4.78 -14.05
C GLU A 322 -12.24 4.85 -13.53
N TYR A 323 -12.04 4.54 -12.24
CA TYR A 323 -10.71 4.48 -11.64
C TYR A 323 -9.83 3.47 -12.39
N ASN A 324 -10.31 2.24 -12.58
CA ASN A 324 -9.56 1.18 -13.24
C ASN A 324 -9.16 1.58 -14.65
N ALA A 325 -10.06 2.21 -15.43
CA ALA A 325 -9.75 2.68 -16.77
C ALA A 325 -8.59 3.69 -16.79
N ILE A 326 -8.60 4.67 -15.88
CA ILE A 326 -7.55 5.71 -15.81
C ILE A 326 -6.20 5.09 -15.44
N PHE A 327 -6.14 4.32 -14.36
CA PHE A 327 -4.88 3.81 -13.83
C PHE A 327 -4.36 2.60 -14.61
N GLY A 328 -5.25 1.74 -15.08
CA GLY A 328 -4.89 0.61 -15.93
C GLY A 328 -4.29 1.06 -17.25
N GLN A 329 -4.85 2.10 -17.88
CA GLN A 329 -4.26 2.68 -19.09
C GLN A 329 -2.86 3.24 -18.83
N GLN A 330 -2.67 4.00 -17.76
CA GLN A 330 -1.34 4.52 -17.39
C GLN A 330 -0.31 3.40 -17.15
N GLN A 331 -0.73 2.30 -16.52
CA GLN A 331 0.13 1.15 -16.30
C GLN A 331 0.51 0.46 -17.61
N ILE A 332 -0.46 0.24 -18.51
CA ILE A 332 -0.23 -0.34 -19.84
C ILE A 332 0.75 0.53 -20.65
N GLU A 333 0.52 1.85 -20.69
CA GLU A 333 1.39 2.79 -21.39
C GLU A 333 2.80 2.81 -20.83
N ASN A 334 2.96 2.76 -19.50
CA ASN A 334 4.27 2.73 -18.86
C ASN A 334 5.02 1.43 -19.21
N ILE A 335 4.34 0.28 -19.20
CA ILE A 335 4.97 -0.99 -19.57
C ILE A 335 5.35 -0.99 -21.05
N ALA A 336 4.41 -0.66 -21.94
CA ALA A 336 4.65 -0.64 -23.37
C ALA A 336 5.76 0.35 -23.77
N SER A 337 5.77 1.55 -23.19
CA SER A 337 6.85 2.53 -23.44
C SER A 337 8.21 2.06 -22.95
N THR A 338 8.25 1.31 -21.84
CA THR A 338 9.49 0.73 -21.32
C THR A 338 9.99 -0.39 -22.24
N LEU A 339 9.12 -1.28 -22.70
CA LEU A 339 9.47 -2.33 -23.67
C LEU A 339 9.96 -1.73 -24.99
N ASN A 340 9.25 -0.75 -25.54
CA ASN A 340 9.67 -0.03 -26.75
C ASN A 340 11.04 0.68 -26.59
N LEU A 341 11.40 1.11 -25.38
CA LEU A 341 12.70 1.71 -25.09
C LEU A 341 13.82 0.66 -25.06
N ILE A 342 13.53 -0.58 -24.64
CA ILE A 342 14.49 -1.69 -24.64
C ILE A 342 14.99 -1.95 -26.06
N ASP A 343 14.08 -1.96 -27.05
CA ASP A 343 14.36 -2.26 -28.46
C ASP A 343 14.79 -1.04 -29.29
N SER A 344 14.87 0.14 -28.69
CA SER A 344 15.13 1.39 -29.42
C SER A 344 16.60 1.53 -29.84
N LYS A 345 16.85 1.83 -31.12
CA LYS A 345 18.21 2.12 -31.64
C LYS A 345 18.91 3.28 -30.90
N ASN A 346 18.15 4.28 -30.45
CA ASN A 346 18.67 5.45 -29.71
C ASN A 346 18.45 5.32 -28.19
N LYS A 347 18.50 4.09 -27.66
CA LYS A 347 18.25 3.79 -26.24
C LYS A 347 19.08 4.67 -25.31
N ASN A 348 20.39 4.77 -25.52
CA ASN A 348 21.29 5.50 -24.61
C ASN A 348 20.97 7.00 -24.51
N GLU A 349 20.70 7.66 -25.65
CA GLU A 349 20.32 9.08 -25.67
C GLU A 349 19.00 9.32 -24.91
N LYS A 350 18.01 8.44 -25.14
CA LYS A 350 16.72 8.51 -24.42
C LYS A 350 16.89 8.28 -22.92
N LEU A 351 17.74 7.33 -22.51
CA LEU A 351 17.99 7.05 -21.09
C LEU A 351 18.60 8.26 -20.37
N GLU A 352 19.54 8.97 -21.00
CA GLU A 352 20.10 10.21 -20.41
C GLU A 352 19.05 11.33 -20.34
N LEU A 353 18.14 11.44 -21.31
CA LEU A 353 17.01 12.38 -21.24
C LEU A 353 16.05 12.03 -20.09
N TYR A 354 15.65 10.76 -19.95
CA TYR A 354 14.84 10.29 -18.83
C TYR A 354 15.52 10.58 -17.50
N LYS A 355 16.82 10.29 -17.39
CA LYS A 355 17.60 10.54 -16.20
C LYS A 355 17.57 12.01 -15.79
N LYS A 356 17.85 12.93 -16.72
CA LYS A 356 17.81 14.38 -16.45
C LYS A 356 16.42 14.83 -15.99
N ASN A 357 15.36 14.37 -16.66
CA ASN A 357 13.99 14.72 -16.30
C ASN A 357 13.58 14.15 -14.93
N ASN A 358 13.96 12.91 -14.63
CA ASN A 358 13.61 12.25 -13.38
C ASN A 358 14.35 12.85 -12.19
N ILE A 359 15.60 13.29 -12.35
CA ILE A 359 16.33 14.02 -11.30
C ILE A 359 15.52 15.25 -10.87
N ASN A 360 15.05 16.06 -11.81
CA ASN A 360 14.23 17.24 -11.50
C ASN A 360 12.91 16.86 -10.82
N LYS A 361 12.20 15.83 -11.30
CA LYS A 361 10.97 15.34 -10.67
C LYS A 361 11.19 14.84 -9.24
N CYS A 362 12.29 14.13 -9.00
CA CYS A 362 12.65 13.63 -7.68
C CYS A 362 13.01 14.77 -6.72
N ILE A 363 13.72 15.81 -7.18
CA ILE A 363 14.02 17.01 -6.38
C ILE A 363 12.72 17.71 -5.99
N GLN A 364 11.84 17.99 -6.97
CA GLN A 364 10.54 18.61 -6.72
C GLN A 364 9.68 17.78 -5.77
N TRP A 365 9.71 16.45 -5.88
CA TRP A 365 9.04 15.56 -4.95
C TRP A 365 9.60 15.70 -3.52
N CYS A 366 10.93 15.77 -3.37
CA CYS A 366 11.56 15.95 -2.06
C CYS A 366 11.21 17.30 -1.44
N GLU A 367 11.25 18.38 -2.24
CA GLU A 367 10.87 19.73 -1.81
C GLU A 367 9.40 19.77 -1.37
N LYS A 368 8.48 19.23 -2.18
CA LYS A 368 7.05 19.18 -1.85
C LYS A 368 6.78 18.43 -0.54
N ASN A 369 7.56 17.40 -0.23
CA ASN A 369 7.36 16.55 0.94
C ASN A 369 8.32 16.87 2.11
N ASN A 370 9.04 17.99 2.06
CA ASN A 370 10.02 18.41 3.08
C ASN A 370 11.07 17.34 3.40
N ILE A 371 11.53 16.61 2.38
CA ILE A 371 12.60 15.62 2.48
C ILE A 371 13.92 16.25 2.05
N SER A 372 14.95 16.09 2.88
CA SER A 372 16.27 16.59 2.57
C SER A 372 16.88 15.87 1.36
N HIS A 373 17.39 16.64 0.39
CA HIS A 373 17.93 16.11 -0.85
C HIS A 373 19.36 16.57 -1.13
N ASN A 374 20.10 15.77 -1.90
CA ASN A 374 21.44 16.09 -2.38
C ASN A 374 21.36 17.10 -3.53
N LYS A 375 22.22 18.11 -3.50
CA LYS A 375 22.36 19.05 -4.63
C LYS A 375 23.14 18.33 -5.72
N PHE A 376 22.50 18.07 -6.85
CA PHE A 376 23.19 17.66 -8.06
C PHE A 376 23.42 18.91 -8.90
N ALA A 377 24.65 19.13 -9.35
CA ALA A 377 24.92 20.20 -10.30
C ALA A 377 24.08 19.89 -11.55
N ASN A 378 23.06 20.71 -11.79
CA ASN A 378 22.47 20.77 -13.11
C ASN A 378 23.58 21.26 -14.03
N SER A 379 24.08 20.39 -14.91
CA SER A 379 24.76 20.83 -16.12
C SER A 379 23.72 21.50 -17.04
N THR A 380 23.17 22.62 -16.59
CA THR A 380 22.69 23.64 -17.51
C THR A 380 23.93 24.13 -18.23
N ASN A 381 24.08 23.78 -19.51
CA ASN A 381 25.09 24.36 -20.38
C ASN A 381 24.93 25.88 -20.32
N ILE A 382 25.83 26.55 -19.59
CA ILE A 382 25.94 28.02 -19.49
C ILE A 382 26.53 28.59 -20.80
N PHE A 383 26.85 27.76 -21.79
CA PHE A 383 27.45 28.17 -23.08
C PHE A 383 26.43 28.39 -24.23
N MET A 384 25.14 28.60 -23.93
CA MET A 384 24.19 29.13 -24.92
C MET A 384 23.42 30.31 -24.32
N SER A 385 24.13 31.41 -24.07
CA SER A 385 23.60 32.76 -23.87
C SER A 385 24.39 33.73 -24.73
#